data_AF-A0A2C8Z058-F1
#
_entry.id   AF-A0A2C8Z058-F1
#
_cell.length_a   1.000
_cell.length_b   1.000
_cell.length_c   1.000
_cell.angle_alpha   90.00
_cell.angle_beta   90.00
_cell.angle_gamma   90.00
#
_symmetry.space_group_name_H-M   'P 1'
#
loop_
_entity.id
_entity.type
_entity.pdbx_description
1 polymer ?
#
loop_
_entity_poly.entity_id
_entity_poly.type
_entity_poly.pdbx_seq_one_letter_code
_entity_poly.pdbx_strand_id
1 'polypeptide(L)'
;MNMVVHEPTIKKTTNPDPASISAEYKFGGWFKNAEFSGNKNPNVAKGTTGDFTFYGKWNKIYKITYVGTDKPRCDTLYTVDDAITLRNPADSAGYTFGGWFTNANFEGDAVTGIAKGSTGDTTFYAKWVPVPYTITYNIDGEPAELTPNTYTAASATELATPTRNGYEFDGWYSNDEYTGDKVTSIAAGSIGDTAFFAKWTPIEYSITYVGADDLANPNPTSYTVLENDLALLPVAKSGFKFLGWFNVSDELVESISAGSTGDITLTAKWAKFPVLVSTYGGIQIFENEDKTKTAVIDGTSEETVIIPTADNVSVDQVVFNRDFSGGVKSTVMFPFTVSLNDVSGGEFWEFMAMEYSSETGWLFRIKEPDDNELKANKPYIFIADQESKNIEFNLSNSVSLSTDIMNPSVHNGWAFKGVYEKVSFNEDHPEWKYAYGYSGEQKRNVTKGSFIRLKSTGFEKIDLAPMRAYLVYDKSLAKSARISDNANIGSLPEFIDVEIVGKKGLAIGGGVLNTTTGELKMDRWYDLRGRKLNGKPTTQGTYYYNGKRIIVR
;
A
#
# COMPACT_ATOMS: atom_id res chain seq x y z
N MET A 1 -27.16 47.26 -117.78
CA MET A 1 -28.57 47.33 -118.21
C MET A 1 -29.19 45.96 -117.96
N ASN A 2 -30.22 45.92 -117.11
CA ASN A 2 -30.90 44.71 -116.60
C ASN A 2 -31.83 44.05 -117.63
N MET A 3 -32.03 42.74 -117.47
CA MET A 3 -33.32 41.99 -117.41
C MET A 3 -32.98 40.48 -117.60
N VAL A 4 -33.07 39.58 -116.61
CA VAL A 4 -34.25 38.99 -115.92
C VAL A 4 -35.20 38.31 -116.91
N VAL A 5 -35.70 37.07 -116.81
CA VAL A 5 -35.59 35.86 -115.95
C VAL A 5 -36.23 34.74 -116.81
N HIS A 6 -36.04 33.45 -116.49
CA HIS A 6 -37.13 32.48 -116.30
C HIS A 6 -36.53 31.16 -115.80
N GLU A 7 -36.68 30.93 -114.49
CA GLU A 7 -36.70 29.60 -113.91
C GLU A 7 -37.91 28.82 -114.44
N PRO A 8 -37.81 27.49 -114.65
CA PRO A 8 -38.96 26.62 -114.59
C PRO A 8 -39.14 26.09 -113.15
N THR A 9 -40.24 26.49 -112.52
CA THR A 9 -40.70 26.00 -111.23
C THR A 9 -41.29 24.58 -111.35
N ILE A 10 -40.58 23.62 -110.75
CA ILE A 10 -40.98 22.39 -110.02
C ILE A 10 -42.34 21.72 -110.35
N LYS A 11 -42.30 20.42 -110.73
CA LYS A 11 -43.42 19.47 -110.53
C LYS A 11 -43.03 18.33 -109.59
N LYS A 12 -43.76 18.29 -108.48
CA LYS A 12 -43.81 17.28 -107.41
C LYS A 12 -44.31 15.94 -107.97
N THR A 13 -43.55 14.86 -107.82
CA THR A 13 -44.04 13.49 -107.90
C THR A 13 -43.78 12.82 -106.54
N THR A 14 -44.89 12.44 -105.89
CA THR A 14 -45.05 11.66 -104.64
C THR A 14 -43.87 11.66 -103.66
N ASN A 15 -43.65 12.76 -102.95
CA ASN A 15 -42.97 12.77 -101.66
C ASN A 15 -43.61 13.89 -100.81
N PRO A 16 -43.84 13.69 -99.50
CA PRO A 16 -44.43 14.74 -98.66
C PRO A 16 -43.52 15.98 -98.62
N ASP A 17 -44.15 17.12 -98.38
CA ASP A 17 -43.54 18.45 -98.33
C ASP A 17 -42.28 18.48 -97.43
N PRO A 18 -41.10 18.89 -97.94
CA PRO A 18 -39.86 18.96 -97.14
C PRO A 18 -40.00 19.83 -95.88
N ALA A 19 -40.92 20.80 -95.88
CA ALA A 19 -41.15 21.69 -94.75
C ALA A 19 -41.91 21.04 -93.57
N SER A 20 -42.62 19.92 -93.78
CA SER A 20 -43.35 19.22 -92.70
C SER A 20 -42.57 18.06 -92.06
N ILE A 21 -41.36 17.75 -92.55
CA ILE A 21 -40.52 16.63 -92.07
C ILE A 21 -39.50 17.10 -90.99
N SER A 22 -39.36 18.41 -90.76
CA SER A 22 -38.14 18.98 -90.17
C SER A 22 -38.01 18.92 -88.65
N ALA A 23 -39.08 18.57 -87.91
CA ALA A 23 -39.02 18.50 -86.44
C ALA A 23 -38.63 17.09 -85.92
N GLU A 24 -39.04 16.03 -86.61
CA GLU A 24 -38.84 14.64 -86.18
C GLU A 24 -37.78 13.88 -87.00
N TYR A 25 -37.31 14.44 -88.11
CA TYR A 25 -36.33 13.80 -88.98
C TYR A 25 -35.20 14.75 -89.37
N LYS A 26 -33.98 14.22 -89.42
CA LYS A 26 -32.75 14.90 -89.86
C LYS A 26 -32.40 14.41 -91.26
N PHE A 27 -32.14 15.35 -92.17
CA PHE A 27 -31.74 15.00 -93.53
C PHE A 27 -30.37 14.30 -93.55
N GLY A 28 -30.36 13.05 -94.00
CA GLY A 28 -29.21 12.16 -94.05
C GLY A 28 -28.37 12.28 -95.32
N GLY A 29 -28.87 12.94 -96.37
CA GLY A 29 -28.18 13.17 -97.64
C GLY A 29 -28.94 12.63 -98.86
N TRP A 30 -28.47 12.99 -100.05
CA TRP A 30 -28.99 12.50 -101.34
C TRP A 30 -28.23 11.24 -101.81
N PHE A 31 -28.93 10.31 -102.43
CA PHE A 31 -28.40 9.04 -102.96
C PHE A 31 -28.93 8.75 -104.36
N LYS A 32 -28.23 7.93 -105.13
CA LYS A 32 -28.64 7.56 -106.51
C LYS A 32 -29.69 6.44 -106.56
N ASN A 33 -29.97 5.79 -105.44
CA ASN A 33 -30.91 4.67 -105.35
C ASN A 33 -31.73 4.70 -104.05
N ALA A 34 -32.85 3.98 -104.05
CA ALA A 34 -33.80 3.93 -102.94
C ALA A 34 -33.28 3.12 -101.74
N GLU A 35 -32.28 2.27 -101.95
CA GLU A 35 -31.58 1.50 -100.92
C GLU A 35 -30.55 2.34 -100.16
N PHE A 36 -30.36 3.61 -100.54
CA PHE A 36 -29.40 4.56 -99.96
C PHE A 36 -27.95 4.02 -99.91
N SER A 37 -27.56 3.23 -100.92
CA SER A 37 -26.22 2.67 -101.05
C SER A 37 -25.31 3.53 -101.95
N GLY A 38 -23.99 3.46 -101.72
CA GLY A 38 -22.99 4.25 -102.46
C GLY A 38 -22.71 5.64 -101.89
N ASN A 39 -22.16 6.54 -102.70
CA ASN A 39 -21.68 7.85 -102.25
C ASN A 39 -22.85 8.77 -101.81
N LYS A 40 -22.80 9.22 -100.56
CA LYS A 40 -23.67 10.29 -100.03
C LYS A 40 -23.40 11.60 -100.77
N ASN A 41 -24.47 12.30 -101.15
CA ASN A 41 -24.45 13.54 -101.92
C ASN A 41 -23.63 13.40 -103.22
N PRO A 42 -24.09 12.56 -104.15
CA PRO A 42 -23.38 12.32 -105.40
C PRO A 42 -23.24 13.62 -106.20
N ASN A 43 -21.99 13.95 -106.59
CA ASN A 43 -21.73 15.08 -107.47
C ASN A 43 -22.16 14.76 -108.91
N VAL A 44 -22.75 15.75 -109.60
CA VAL A 44 -23.09 15.67 -111.02
C VAL A 44 -22.03 16.46 -111.78
N ALA A 45 -21.27 15.79 -112.65
CA ALA A 45 -20.19 16.42 -113.39
C ALA A 45 -20.72 17.54 -114.29
N LYS A 46 -20.00 18.66 -114.35
CA LYS A 46 -20.37 19.82 -115.18
C LYS A 46 -20.44 19.40 -116.66
N GLY A 47 -21.55 19.70 -117.32
CA GLY A 47 -21.81 19.33 -118.72
C GLY A 47 -22.62 18.04 -118.90
N THR A 48 -23.03 17.37 -117.82
CA THR A 48 -23.93 16.20 -117.91
C THR A 48 -25.35 16.63 -118.24
N THR A 49 -25.98 16.00 -119.25
CA THR A 49 -27.34 16.29 -119.72
C THR A 49 -28.25 15.07 -119.54
N GLY A 50 -29.50 15.27 -119.09
CA GLY A 50 -30.50 14.21 -118.88
C GLY A 50 -31.24 14.34 -117.54
N ASP A 51 -32.30 13.57 -117.38
CA ASP A 51 -33.06 13.52 -116.12
C ASP A 51 -32.33 12.64 -115.10
N PHE A 52 -32.18 13.14 -113.87
CA PHE A 52 -31.59 12.40 -112.75
C PHE A 52 -32.60 12.24 -111.63
N THR A 53 -32.74 11.01 -111.13
CA THR A 53 -33.49 10.72 -109.91
C THR A 53 -32.52 10.61 -108.74
N PHE A 54 -32.74 11.41 -107.70
CA PHE A 54 -32.05 11.28 -106.43
C PHE A 54 -33.04 10.99 -105.31
N TYR A 55 -32.61 10.17 -104.37
CA TYR A 55 -33.39 9.75 -103.20
C TYR A 55 -32.84 10.44 -101.96
N GLY A 56 -33.68 11.19 -101.25
CA GLY A 56 -33.31 11.84 -100.00
C GLY A 56 -33.48 10.89 -98.82
N LYS A 57 -32.40 10.60 -98.07
CA LYS A 57 -32.48 9.85 -96.83
C LYS A 57 -32.92 10.79 -95.70
N TRP A 58 -33.94 10.41 -94.95
CA TRP A 58 -34.40 11.13 -93.76
C TRP A 58 -34.32 10.19 -92.56
N ASN A 59 -33.48 10.52 -91.58
CA ASN A 59 -33.33 9.71 -90.38
C ASN A 59 -34.23 10.25 -89.29
N LYS A 60 -35.00 9.38 -88.64
CA LYS A 60 -35.75 9.75 -87.45
C LYS A 60 -34.80 10.25 -86.36
N ILE A 61 -35.18 11.34 -85.72
CA ILE A 61 -34.50 11.93 -84.58
C ILE A 61 -35.05 11.27 -83.32
N TYR A 62 -34.15 10.83 -82.44
CA TYR A 62 -34.44 10.25 -81.14
C TYR A 62 -33.88 11.14 -80.03
N LYS A 63 -34.54 11.15 -78.87
CA LYS A 63 -34.19 11.97 -77.72
C LYS A 63 -33.40 11.17 -76.68
N ILE A 64 -32.34 11.78 -76.15
CA ILE A 64 -31.64 11.32 -74.94
C ILE A 64 -32.08 12.18 -73.76
N THR A 65 -32.51 11.52 -72.68
CA THR A 65 -32.87 12.16 -71.40
C THR A 65 -31.87 11.75 -70.31
N TYR A 66 -31.36 12.71 -69.54
CA TYR A 66 -30.47 12.44 -68.41
C TYR A 66 -31.20 12.72 -67.09
N VAL A 67 -31.15 11.78 -66.15
CA VAL A 67 -31.77 11.87 -64.82
C VAL A 67 -30.68 11.81 -63.74
N GLY A 68 -30.79 12.64 -62.70
CA GLY A 68 -29.85 12.66 -61.58
C GLY A 68 -28.67 13.64 -61.72
N THR A 69 -28.83 14.69 -62.54
CA THR A 69 -27.84 15.79 -62.65
C THR A 69 -28.53 17.15 -62.65
N ASP A 70 -27.97 18.13 -61.92
CA ASP A 70 -28.58 19.44 -61.64
C ASP A 70 -28.69 20.38 -62.86
N LYS A 71 -28.10 20.01 -63.98
CA LYS A 71 -28.30 20.66 -65.27
C LYS A 71 -28.92 19.64 -66.21
N PRO A 72 -30.15 19.86 -66.74
CA PRO A 72 -30.56 19.13 -67.93
C PRO A 72 -29.57 19.51 -69.02
N ARG A 73 -28.59 18.65 -69.28
CA ARG A 73 -27.73 18.80 -70.45
C ARG A 73 -28.67 18.76 -71.64
N CYS A 74 -28.67 19.84 -72.43
CA CYS A 74 -29.55 20.05 -73.59
C CYS A 74 -29.93 18.72 -74.24
N ASP A 75 -31.24 18.47 -74.35
CA ASP A 75 -31.86 17.34 -75.05
C ASP A 75 -30.97 16.89 -76.22
N THR A 76 -30.18 15.84 -75.99
CA THR A 76 -29.21 15.40 -77.01
C THR A 76 -29.99 14.57 -78.00
N LEU A 77 -30.26 15.16 -79.16
CA LEU A 77 -30.94 14.51 -80.27
C LEU A 77 -29.94 13.67 -81.06
N TYR A 78 -30.27 12.43 -81.38
CA TYR A 78 -29.42 11.55 -82.19
C TYR A 78 -30.23 10.84 -83.28
N THR A 79 -29.54 10.34 -84.29
CA THR A 79 -30.12 9.51 -85.36
C THR A 79 -29.40 8.18 -85.45
N VAL A 80 -29.99 7.22 -86.19
CA VAL A 80 -29.39 5.89 -86.44
C VAL A 80 -27.97 5.94 -87.03
N ASP A 81 -27.58 7.04 -87.68
CA ASP A 81 -26.24 7.20 -88.27
C ASP A 81 -25.20 7.78 -87.29
N ASP A 82 -25.63 8.29 -86.13
CA ASP A 82 -24.78 8.90 -85.11
C ASP A 82 -24.25 7.85 -84.12
N ALA A 83 -23.01 8.02 -83.64
CA ALA A 83 -22.50 7.36 -82.45
C ALA A 83 -22.27 8.42 -81.38
N ILE A 84 -22.81 8.23 -80.18
CA ILE A 84 -22.77 9.22 -79.10
C ILE A 84 -21.88 8.69 -77.98
N THR A 85 -20.94 9.50 -77.50
CA THR A 85 -20.23 9.25 -76.24
C THR A 85 -20.87 10.09 -75.15
N LEU A 86 -21.32 9.45 -74.08
CA LEU A 86 -21.87 10.15 -72.92
C LEU A 86 -20.73 10.87 -72.20
N ARG A 87 -20.92 12.16 -71.94
CA ARG A 87 -19.99 12.91 -71.10
C ARG A 87 -20.31 12.62 -69.64
N ASN A 88 -19.31 12.42 -68.81
CA ASN A 88 -19.53 12.33 -67.36
C ASN A 88 -19.79 13.73 -66.79
N PRO A 89 -20.66 13.88 -65.78
CA PRO A 89 -20.71 15.08 -64.96
C PRO A 89 -19.40 15.20 -64.14
N ALA A 90 -19.12 16.40 -63.63
CA ALA A 90 -18.08 16.57 -62.61
C ALA A 90 -18.58 15.97 -61.29
N ASP A 91 -17.65 15.50 -60.45
CA ASP A 91 -18.00 15.01 -59.10
C ASP A 91 -18.75 16.09 -58.30
N SER A 92 -19.64 15.64 -57.43
CA SER A 92 -20.40 16.51 -56.53
C SER A 92 -19.75 16.49 -55.15
N ALA A 93 -19.91 17.55 -54.37
CA ALA A 93 -19.37 17.59 -53.02
C ALA A 93 -19.96 16.44 -52.18
N GLY A 94 -19.10 15.51 -51.72
CA GLY A 94 -19.52 14.31 -50.97
C GLY A 94 -19.91 13.09 -51.82
N TYR A 95 -19.90 13.17 -53.16
CA TYR A 95 -20.27 12.05 -54.04
C TYR A 95 -19.39 11.96 -55.29
N THR A 96 -18.96 10.75 -55.62
CA THR A 96 -18.26 10.44 -56.88
C THR A 96 -19.22 9.95 -57.93
N PHE A 97 -18.99 10.32 -59.20
CA PHE A 97 -19.80 9.83 -60.30
C PHE A 97 -19.47 8.36 -60.61
N GLY A 98 -20.42 7.47 -60.35
CA GLY A 98 -20.27 6.02 -60.52
C GLY A 98 -20.66 5.48 -61.90
N GLY A 99 -21.16 6.32 -62.82
CA GLY A 99 -21.52 5.94 -64.18
C GLY A 99 -22.97 6.22 -64.58
N TRP A 100 -23.25 6.07 -65.87
CA TRP A 100 -24.60 6.15 -66.44
C TRP A 100 -25.22 4.76 -66.56
N PHE A 101 -26.51 4.62 -66.26
CA PHE A 101 -27.26 3.37 -66.38
C PHE A 101 -28.55 3.58 -67.17
N THR A 102 -29.09 2.53 -67.77
CA THR A 102 -30.32 2.58 -68.58
C THR A 102 -31.61 2.46 -67.74
N ASN A 103 -31.47 2.27 -66.43
CA ASN A 103 -32.58 2.09 -65.50
C ASN A 103 -32.29 2.78 -64.16
N ALA A 104 -33.35 3.16 -63.44
CA ALA A 104 -33.25 3.87 -62.17
C ALA A 104 -32.72 3.02 -61.00
N ASN A 105 -32.73 1.69 -61.13
CA ASN A 105 -32.21 0.76 -60.12
C ASN A 105 -30.70 0.52 -60.28
N PHE A 106 -30.08 1.09 -61.33
CA PHE A 106 -28.67 0.90 -61.66
C PHE A 106 -28.26 -0.57 -61.88
N GLU A 107 -29.16 -1.37 -62.46
CA GLU A 107 -28.89 -2.77 -62.82
C GLU A 107 -28.11 -2.86 -64.15
N GLY A 108 -27.22 -3.86 -64.26
CA GLY A 108 -26.36 -4.06 -65.43
C GLY A 108 -25.06 -3.26 -65.39
N ASP A 109 -24.35 -3.23 -66.52
CA ASP A 109 -23.10 -2.47 -66.65
C ASP A 109 -23.35 -0.99 -66.93
N ALA A 110 -22.43 -0.14 -66.45
CA ALA A 110 -22.45 1.28 -66.78
C ALA A 110 -22.25 1.50 -68.29
N VAL A 111 -23.06 2.37 -68.88
CA VAL A 111 -22.98 2.71 -70.30
C VAL A 111 -22.15 3.97 -70.53
N THR A 112 -21.35 3.98 -71.60
CA THR A 112 -20.49 5.12 -71.96
C THR A 112 -20.97 5.85 -73.21
N GLY A 113 -22.02 5.37 -73.88
CA GLY A 113 -22.42 5.87 -75.18
C GLY A 113 -23.62 5.16 -75.79
N ILE A 114 -24.07 5.68 -76.94
CA ILE A 114 -24.99 5.02 -77.85
C ILE A 114 -24.22 4.62 -79.10
N ALA A 115 -24.32 3.34 -79.49
CA ALA A 115 -23.65 2.82 -80.67
C ALA A 115 -24.35 3.28 -81.96
N LYS A 116 -23.60 3.37 -83.06
CA LYS A 116 -24.18 3.61 -84.38
C LYS A 116 -25.16 2.48 -84.72
N GLY A 117 -26.33 2.83 -85.25
CA GLY A 117 -27.39 1.87 -85.55
C GLY A 117 -28.47 1.76 -84.45
N SER A 118 -28.27 2.37 -83.28
CA SER A 118 -29.29 2.40 -82.22
C SER A 118 -30.50 3.24 -82.62
N THR A 119 -31.66 2.84 -82.11
CA THR A 119 -32.95 3.49 -82.38
C THR A 119 -33.77 3.61 -81.10
N GLY A 120 -34.57 4.66 -81.00
CA GLY A 120 -35.52 4.87 -79.90
C GLY A 120 -35.04 5.92 -78.91
N ASP A 121 -36.00 6.57 -78.25
CA ASP A 121 -35.68 7.50 -77.16
C ASP A 121 -35.08 6.71 -76.00
N THR A 122 -34.09 7.29 -75.32
CA THR A 122 -33.36 6.61 -74.25
C THR A 122 -33.18 7.54 -73.05
N THR A 123 -33.35 6.98 -71.86
CA THR A 123 -33.11 7.68 -70.60
C THR A 123 -31.89 7.07 -69.90
N PHE A 124 -30.96 7.91 -69.48
CA PHE A 124 -29.79 7.53 -68.70
C PHE A 124 -29.86 8.11 -67.28
N TYR A 125 -29.59 7.27 -66.29
CA TYR A 125 -29.63 7.59 -64.87
C TYR A 125 -28.20 7.68 -64.31
N ALA A 126 -27.85 8.80 -63.69
CA ALA A 126 -26.56 8.99 -63.04
C ALA A 126 -26.52 8.27 -61.69
N LYS A 127 -25.53 7.40 -61.48
CA LYS A 127 -25.25 6.80 -60.16
C LYS A 127 -24.25 7.66 -59.41
N TRP A 128 -24.61 8.11 -58.21
CA TRP A 128 -23.72 8.85 -57.32
C TRP A 128 -23.32 7.95 -56.15
N VAL A 129 -22.01 7.77 -55.95
CA VAL A 129 -21.45 6.95 -54.87
C VAL A 129 -20.95 7.89 -53.77
N PRO A 130 -21.50 7.81 -52.55
CA PRO A 130 -21.08 8.68 -51.46
C PRO A 130 -19.62 8.40 -51.08
N VAL A 131 -18.85 9.47 -50.85
CA VAL A 131 -17.46 9.39 -50.41
C VAL A 131 -17.43 9.17 -48.88
N PRO A 132 -16.72 8.14 -48.38
CA PRO A 132 -16.51 7.97 -46.95
C PRO A 132 -15.47 8.98 -46.44
N TYR A 133 -15.78 9.60 -45.31
CA TYR A 133 -14.90 10.47 -44.54
C TYR A 133 -14.64 9.84 -43.17
N THR A 134 -13.48 10.11 -42.59
CA THR A 134 -13.07 9.57 -41.29
C THR A 134 -13.60 10.39 -40.12
N ILE A 135 -13.84 9.71 -39.00
CA ILE A 135 -14.14 10.29 -37.71
C ILE A 135 -12.98 9.95 -36.78
N THR A 136 -12.31 10.96 -36.24
CA THR A 136 -11.28 10.80 -35.19
C THR A 136 -11.87 11.16 -33.84
N TYR A 137 -11.85 10.22 -32.90
CA TYR A 137 -12.28 10.46 -31.52
C TYR A 137 -11.06 10.67 -30.64
N ASN A 138 -10.96 11.82 -29.97
CA ASN A 138 -9.89 12.12 -29.03
C ASN A 138 -10.41 11.99 -27.60
N ILE A 139 -9.92 10.98 -26.88
CA ILE A 139 -10.18 10.78 -25.45
C ILE A 139 -8.91 11.22 -24.70
N ASP A 140 -9.04 12.20 -23.82
CA ASP A 140 -7.91 12.75 -23.05
C ASP A 140 -6.79 13.35 -23.93
N GLY A 141 -7.18 13.89 -25.09
CA GLY A 141 -6.23 14.45 -26.07
C GLY A 141 -5.61 13.42 -27.01
N GLU A 142 -5.88 12.12 -26.83
CA GLU A 142 -5.30 11.04 -27.63
C GLU A 142 -6.37 10.32 -28.49
N PRO A 143 -6.03 9.85 -29.71
CA PRO A 143 -6.96 9.10 -30.55
C PRO A 143 -7.43 7.79 -29.89
N ALA A 144 -8.73 7.52 -30.00
CA ALA A 144 -9.39 6.32 -29.49
C ALA A 144 -10.14 5.58 -30.59
N GLU A 145 -10.11 4.25 -30.52
CA GLU A 145 -10.83 3.38 -31.44
C GLU A 145 -12.30 3.23 -31.01
N LEU A 146 -13.18 4.05 -31.60
CA LEU A 146 -14.63 3.95 -31.43
C LEU A 146 -15.32 3.77 -32.79
N THR A 147 -16.49 3.12 -32.76
CA THR A 147 -17.31 2.91 -33.95
C THR A 147 -18.62 3.69 -33.87
N PRO A 148 -19.04 4.41 -34.92
CA PRO A 148 -18.45 4.41 -36.28
C PRO A 148 -17.20 5.28 -36.39
N ASN A 149 -16.17 4.83 -37.11
CA ASN A 149 -14.95 5.60 -37.39
C ASN A 149 -14.96 6.26 -38.79
N THR A 150 -16.08 6.13 -39.52
CA THR A 150 -16.30 6.76 -40.82
C THR A 150 -17.77 7.18 -40.97
N TYR A 151 -18.03 8.17 -41.82
CA TYR A 151 -19.37 8.60 -42.22
C TYR A 151 -19.41 8.98 -43.70
N THR A 152 -20.62 9.22 -44.23
CA THR A 152 -20.79 9.75 -45.58
C THR A 152 -21.79 10.89 -45.61
N ALA A 153 -21.80 11.66 -46.69
CA ALA A 153 -22.78 12.74 -46.91
C ALA A 153 -24.24 12.23 -47.10
N ALA A 154 -24.47 10.92 -47.21
CA ALA A 154 -25.78 10.35 -47.53
C ALA A 154 -26.78 10.35 -46.36
N SER A 155 -26.29 10.28 -45.12
CA SER A 155 -27.13 10.20 -43.93
C SER A 155 -26.46 10.84 -42.72
N ALA A 156 -27.25 11.19 -41.70
CA ALA A 156 -26.69 11.58 -40.42
C ALA A 156 -26.01 10.37 -39.74
N THR A 157 -24.98 10.64 -38.93
CA THR A 157 -24.21 9.62 -38.21
C THR A 157 -24.11 10.00 -36.74
N GLU A 158 -24.65 9.18 -35.83
CA GLU A 158 -24.51 9.38 -34.38
C GLU A 158 -23.10 9.05 -33.90
N LEU A 159 -22.62 9.81 -32.93
CA LEU A 159 -21.30 9.58 -32.33
C LEU A 159 -21.40 8.57 -31.18
N ALA A 160 -20.39 7.72 -31.06
CA ALA A 160 -20.29 6.77 -29.94
C ALA A 160 -20.13 7.50 -28.60
N THR A 161 -20.76 6.99 -27.54
CA THR A 161 -20.56 7.49 -26.17
C THR A 161 -19.43 6.69 -25.51
N PRO A 162 -18.26 7.29 -25.22
CA PRO A 162 -17.17 6.59 -24.56
C PRO A 162 -17.44 6.40 -23.06
N THR A 163 -16.63 5.57 -22.41
CA THR A 163 -16.60 5.45 -20.95
C THR A 163 -15.17 5.66 -20.44
N ARG A 164 -15.02 6.30 -19.29
CA ARG A 164 -13.74 6.55 -18.61
C ARG A 164 -13.94 6.29 -17.12
N ASN A 165 -13.15 5.38 -16.55
CA ASN A 165 -13.32 5.01 -15.14
C ASN A 165 -13.12 6.23 -14.23
N GLY A 166 -14.09 6.52 -13.35
CA GLY A 166 -14.03 7.66 -12.44
C GLY A 166 -14.48 9.01 -13.01
N TYR A 167 -14.98 9.05 -14.24
CA TYR A 167 -15.44 10.27 -14.89
C TYR A 167 -16.81 10.08 -15.55
N GLU A 168 -17.61 11.14 -15.55
CA GLU A 168 -18.85 11.26 -16.30
C GLU A 168 -18.56 11.88 -17.67
N PHE A 169 -19.14 11.33 -18.73
CA PHE A 169 -19.00 11.85 -20.09
C PHE A 169 -19.91 13.05 -20.30
N ASP A 170 -19.33 14.25 -20.42
CA ASP A 170 -20.09 15.47 -20.63
C ASP A 170 -20.59 15.58 -22.09
N GLY A 171 -19.83 15.07 -23.05
CA GLY A 171 -20.14 15.18 -24.48
C GLY A 171 -18.92 15.34 -25.38
N TRP A 172 -19.16 15.28 -26.70
CA TRP A 172 -18.15 15.57 -27.72
C TRP A 172 -18.16 17.06 -28.10
N TYR A 173 -16.99 17.59 -28.40
CA TYR A 173 -16.78 18.94 -28.92
C TYR A 173 -15.92 18.91 -30.18
N SER A 174 -16.05 19.91 -31.05
CA SER A 174 -15.27 20.01 -32.30
C SER A 174 -13.84 20.54 -32.11
N ASN A 175 -13.47 20.88 -30.88
CA ASN A 175 -12.17 21.46 -30.51
C ASN A 175 -11.79 20.98 -29.10
N ASP A 176 -10.49 20.99 -28.82
CA ASP A 176 -9.89 20.60 -27.55
C ASP A 176 -10.05 21.66 -26.45
N GLU A 177 -10.44 22.90 -26.78
CA GLU A 177 -10.85 23.89 -25.79
C GLU A 177 -12.29 23.70 -25.28
N TYR A 178 -13.01 22.70 -25.80
CA TYR A 178 -14.40 22.37 -25.45
C TYR A 178 -15.36 23.57 -25.55
N THR A 179 -15.17 24.40 -26.56
CA THR A 179 -16.00 25.57 -26.83
C THR A 179 -17.12 25.27 -27.83
N GLY A 180 -18.24 25.99 -27.73
CA GLY A 180 -19.41 25.81 -28.59
C GLY A 180 -20.41 24.77 -28.05
N ASP A 181 -21.30 24.32 -28.93
CA ASP A 181 -22.34 23.34 -28.60
C ASP A 181 -21.78 21.90 -28.61
N LYS A 182 -22.36 21.05 -27.74
CA LYS A 182 -22.07 19.62 -27.72
C LYS A 182 -22.48 18.97 -29.04
N VAL A 183 -21.63 18.12 -29.58
CA VAL A 183 -21.89 17.37 -30.81
C VAL A 183 -22.37 15.97 -30.43
N THR A 184 -23.55 15.58 -30.90
CA THR A 184 -24.09 14.21 -30.71
C THR A 184 -24.14 13.42 -32.01
N SER A 185 -24.12 14.10 -33.15
CA SER A 185 -24.15 13.49 -34.48
C SER A 185 -23.55 14.40 -35.55
N ILE A 186 -23.14 13.80 -36.65
CA ILE A 186 -22.77 14.48 -37.89
C ILE A 186 -24.03 14.56 -38.77
N ALA A 187 -24.41 15.75 -39.22
CA ALA A 187 -25.60 15.95 -40.03
C ALA A 187 -25.43 15.38 -41.46
N ALA A 188 -26.53 14.93 -42.07
CA ALA A 188 -26.54 14.54 -43.48
C ALA A 188 -26.09 15.70 -44.38
N GLY A 189 -25.31 15.41 -45.42
CA GLY A 189 -24.70 16.41 -46.30
C GLY A 189 -23.37 16.98 -45.80
N SER A 190 -22.92 16.64 -44.58
CA SER A 190 -21.58 17.01 -44.11
C SER A 190 -20.48 16.33 -44.94
N ILE A 191 -19.35 17.01 -45.10
CA ILE A 191 -18.22 16.54 -45.91
C ILE A 191 -16.89 16.81 -45.19
N GLY A 192 -15.89 15.98 -45.48
CA GLY A 192 -14.53 16.11 -44.97
C GLY A 192 -14.29 15.30 -43.70
N ASP A 193 -13.04 14.98 -43.43
CA ASP A 193 -12.65 14.31 -42.19
C ASP A 193 -12.93 15.22 -40.99
N THR A 194 -13.34 14.63 -39.87
CA THR A 194 -13.67 15.36 -38.64
C THR A 194 -12.98 14.75 -37.43
N ALA A 195 -12.69 15.59 -36.45
CA ALA A 195 -12.17 15.18 -35.15
C ALA A 195 -13.08 15.71 -34.03
N PHE A 196 -13.30 14.88 -33.02
CA PHE A 196 -14.10 15.23 -31.84
C PHE A 196 -13.32 14.98 -30.56
N PHE A 197 -13.51 15.83 -29.55
CA PHE A 197 -12.79 15.79 -28.28
C PHE A 197 -13.76 15.53 -27.14
N ALA A 198 -13.49 14.49 -26.35
CA ALA A 198 -14.35 14.07 -25.25
C ALA A 198 -14.11 14.94 -24.02
N LYS A 199 -15.17 15.59 -23.54
CA LYS A 199 -15.14 16.30 -22.26
C LYS A 199 -15.60 15.38 -21.13
N TRP A 200 -14.92 15.47 -19.99
CA TRP A 200 -15.14 14.63 -18.82
C TRP A 200 -15.28 15.45 -17.55
N THR A 201 -16.24 15.10 -16.70
CA THR A 201 -16.35 15.62 -15.34
C THR A 201 -15.95 14.52 -14.34
N PRO A 202 -14.98 14.74 -13.44
CA PRO A 202 -14.65 13.75 -12.41
C PRO A 202 -15.87 13.44 -11.54
N ILE A 203 -16.11 12.15 -11.27
CA ILE A 203 -17.17 11.72 -10.36
C ILE A 203 -16.68 11.91 -8.92
N GLU A 204 -17.51 12.54 -8.09
CA GLU A 204 -17.26 12.67 -6.65
C GLU A 204 -17.78 11.44 -5.91
N TYR A 205 -16.90 10.82 -5.11
CA TYR A 205 -17.16 9.66 -4.27
C TYR A 205 -17.13 10.05 -2.80
N SER A 206 -17.97 9.43 -1.99
CA SER A 206 -18.07 9.69 -0.55
C SER A 206 -17.08 8.86 0.26
N ILE A 207 -16.63 9.43 1.39
CA ILE A 207 -15.84 8.73 2.41
C ILE A 207 -16.64 8.77 3.71
N THR A 208 -17.02 7.59 4.20
CA THR A 208 -17.75 7.41 5.45
C THR A 208 -16.80 6.96 6.56
N TYR A 209 -16.77 7.69 7.68
CA TYR A 209 -15.88 7.41 8.82
C TYR A 209 -16.66 6.90 10.04
N VAL A 210 -16.87 5.59 10.11
CA VAL A 210 -17.64 4.96 11.18
C VAL A 210 -16.90 5.06 12.52
N GLY A 211 -17.62 5.53 13.54
CA GLY A 211 -17.12 5.61 14.92
C GLY A 211 -16.34 6.89 15.23
N ALA A 212 -16.14 7.75 14.22
CA ALA A 212 -15.53 9.07 14.34
C ALA A 212 -16.53 10.22 14.05
N ASP A 213 -17.81 9.92 13.88
CA ASP A 213 -18.84 10.85 13.40
C ASP A 213 -19.01 12.10 14.30
N ASP A 214 -18.88 11.92 15.62
CA ASP A 214 -18.98 13.00 16.62
C ASP A 214 -17.61 13.61 17.01
N LEU A 215 -16.54 13.25 16.29
CA LEU A 215 -15.18 13.70 16.57
C LEU A 215 -14.71 14.73 15.54
N ALA A 216 -13.77 15.58 15.93
CA ALA A 216 -13.08 16.46 15.00
C ALA A 216 -12.17 15.64 14.08
N ASN A 217 -12.71 15.16 12.96
CA ASN A 217 -12.00 14.39 11.96
C ASN A 217 -11.37 15.33 10.91
N PRO A 218 -10.03 15.39 10.78
CA PRO A 218 -9.36 16.26 9.82
C PRO A 218 -9.36 15.72 8.38
N ASN A 219 -9.85 14.50 8.14
CA ASN A 219 -9.84 13.88 6.82
C ASN A 219 -11.03 14.36 5.95
N PRO A 220 -10.87 14.43 4.62
CA PRO A 220 -11.96 14.83 3.72
C PRO A 220 -13.08 13.79 3.72
N THR A 221 -14.31 14.23 3.50
CA THR A 221 -15.52 13.40 3.44
C THR A 221 -15.88 12.95 2.02
N SER A 222 -15.14 13.40 1.02
CA SER A 222 -15.30 13.01 -0.37
C SER A 222 -13.97 13.11 -1.13
N TYR A 223 -13.89 12.43 -2.27
CA TYR A 223 -12.75 12.46 -3.17
C TYR A 223 -13.19 12.23 -4.62
N THR A 224 -12.38 12.70 -5.57
CA THR A 224 -12.49 12.32 -7.00
C THR A 224 -11.31 11.41 -7.34
N VAL A 225 -11.19 10.95 -8.58
CA VAL A 225 -10.01 10.19 -9.04
C VAL A 225 -8.73 10.93 -8.65
N LEU A 226 -7.94 10.33 -7.76
CA LEU A 226 -6.76 10.94 -7.17
C LEU A 226 -5.55 10.81 -8.10
N GLU A 227 -4.78 11.89 -8.24
CA GLU A 227 -3.46 11.85 -8.91
C GLU A 227 -2.35 11.30 -8.00
N ASN A 228 -2.51 11.43 -6.68
CA ASN A 228 -1.56 10.97 -5.66
C ASN A 228 -2.33 10.36 -4.49
N ASP A 229 -1.66 9.50 -3.72
CA ASP A 229 -2.26 8.89 -2.53
C ASP A 229 -2.70 9.96 -1.52
N LEU A 230 -3.93 9.80 -1.01
CA LEU A 230 -4.50 10.62 0.05
C LEU A 230 -4.21 9.97 1.40
N ALA A 231 -3.25 10.51 2.15
CA ALA A 231 -2.91 10.03 3.48
C ALA A 231 -4.04 10.28 4.48
N LEU A 232 -4.40 9.26 5.26
CA LEU A 232 -5.40 9.35 6.31
C LEU A 232 -4.74 9.75 7.63
N LEU A 233 -5.20 10.87 8.17
CA LEU A 233 -4.74 11.42 9.42
C LEU A 233 -5.44 10.75 10.63
N PRO A 234 -4.75 10.65 11.77
CA PRO A 234 -5.33 10.09 12.99
C PRO A 234 -6.43 10.98 13.58
N VAL A 235 -7.43 10.36 14.22
CA VAL A 235 -8.51 11.06 14.92
C VAL A 235 -8.39 10.91 16.43
N ALA A 236 -8.31 12.05 17.11
CA ALA A 236 -8.19 12.09 18.56
C ALA A 236 -9.52 11.74 19.24
N LYS A 237 -9.46 10.86 20.23
CA LYS A 237 -10.58 10.50 21.12
C LYS A 237 -10.07 10.53 22.56
N SER A 238 -10.65 11.41 23.39
CA SER A 238 -10.18 11.64 24.77
C SER A 238 -10.17 10.35 25.58
N GLY A 239 -9.03 10.03 26.21
CA GLY A 239 -8.84 8.80 26.99
C GLY A 239 -8.49 7.55 26.16
N PHE A 240 -8.24 7.69 24.85
CA PHE A 240 -7.88 6.59 23.98
C PHE A 240 -6.67 6.88 23.07
N LYS A 241 -5.91 5.84 22.73
CA LYS A 241 -4.91 5.79 21.67
C LYS A 241 -5.56 5.38 20.35
N PHE A 242 -5.41 6.18 19.30
CA PHE A 242 -5.87 5.81 17.95
C PHE A 242 -5.02 4.65 17.40
N LEU A 243 -5.67 3.60 16.92
CA LEU A 243 -5.00 2.42 16.35
C LEU A 243 -4.90 2.49 14.82
N GLY A 244 -5.80 3.22 14.17
CA GLY A 244 -5.83 3.36 12.72
C GLY A 244 -7.24 3.39 12.15
N TRP A 245 -7.30 3.58 10.84
CA TRP A 245 -8.50 3.38 10.02
C TRP A 245 -8.50 1.97 9.45
N PHE A 246 -9.66 1.33 9.43
CA PHE A 246 -9.81 -0.04 8.96
C PHE A 246 -10.89 -0.13 7.89
N ASN A 247 -10.65 -0.90 6.84
CA ASN A 247 -11.67 -1.17 5.81
C ASN A 247 -12.73 -2.15 6.34
N VAL A 248 -13.72 -2.47 5.49
CA VAL A 248 -14.78 -3.43 5.81
C VAL A 248 -14.31 -4.86 6.05
N SER A 249 -13.09 -5.20 5.62
CA SER A 249 -12.43 -6.50 5.82
C SER A 249 -11.50 -6.50 7.04
N ASP A 250 -11.54 -5.43 7.84
CA ASP A 250 -10.73 -5.25 9.05
C ASP A 250 -9.22 -5.12 8.82
N GLU A 251 -8.83 -4.64 7.63
CA GLU A 251 -7.43 -4.36 7.28
C GLU A 251 -7.11 -2.89 7.51
N LEU A 252 -5.90 -2.62 8.02
CA LEU A 252 -5.41 -1.26 8.26
C LEU A 252 -5.28 -0.50 6.93
N VAL A 253 -5.84 0.71 6.89
CA VAL A 253 -5.76 1.63 5.75
C VAL A 253 -5.09 2.92 6.22
N GLU A 254 -3.92 3.21 5.66
CA GLU A 254 -3.16 4.44 5.98
C GLU A 254 -3.37 5.53 4.94
N SER A 255 -3.82 5.16 3.73
CA SER A 255 -4.09 6.09 2.64
C SER A 255 -5.10 5.52 1.64
N ILE A 256 -5.77 6.40 0.90
CA ILE A 256 -6.54 6.05 -0.29
C ILE A 256 -5.62 6.22 -1.50
N SER A 257 -5.44 5.18 -2.30
CA SER A 257 -4.45 5.19 -3.40
C SER A 257 -4.84 6.07 -4.59
N ALA A 258 -3.84 6.55 -5.31
CA ALA A 258 -4.03 7.20 -6.60
C ALA A 258 -4.84 6.30 -7.56
N GLY A 259 -5.78 6.90 -8.29
CA GLY A 259 -6.68 6.18 -9.20
C GLY A 259 -7.83 5.41 -8.54
N SER A 260 -7.99 5.45 -7.21
CA SER A 260 -9.16 4.86 -6.55
C SER A 260 -10.48 5.49 -7.02
N THR A 261 -11.52 4.66 -7.07
CA THR A 261 -12.89 5.04 -7.44
C THR A 261 -13.90 4.33 -6.56
N GLY A 262 -15.07 4.94 -6.35
CA GLY A 262 -16.17 4.36 -5.60
C GLY A 262 -16.24 4.86 -4.15
N ASP A 263 -17.41 4.72 -3.54
CA ASP A 263 -17.60 5.10 -2.14
C ASP A 263 -16.75 4.23 -1.20
N ILE A 264 -16.18 4.87 -0.18
CA ILE A 264 -15.30 4.21 0.80
C ILE A 264 -15.93 4.31 2.19
N THR A 265 -15.88 3.21 2.93
CA THR A 265 -16.22 3.18 4.36
C THR A 265 -15.00 2.76 5.17
N LEU A 266 -14.60 3.59 6.12
CA LEU A 266 -13.49 3.37 7.03
C LEU A 266 -14.00 3.39 8.47
N THR A 267 -13.58 2.42 9.27
CA THR A 267 -13.87 2.33 10.69
C THR A 267 -12.66 2.80 11.48
N ALA A 268 -12.84 3.81 12.33
CA ALA A 268 -11.79 4.19 13.27
C ALA A 268 -11.74 3.20 14.43
N LYS A 269 -10.53 2.74 14.77
CA LYS A 269 -10.29 1.93 15.96
C LYS A 269 -9.42 2.67 16.97
N TRP A 270 -9.71 2.43 18.23
CA TRP A 270 -8.97 2.98 19.36
C TRP A 270 -8.73 1.90 20.41
N ALA A 271 -7.66 2.06 21.18
CA ALA A 271 -7.43 1.34 22.43
C ALA A 271 -7.54 2.34 23.58
N LYS A 272 -8.29 2.00 24.64
CA LYS A 272 -8.37 2.87 25.82
C LYS A 272 -6.99 2.97 26.49
N PHE A 273 -6.60 4.16 26.96
CA PHE A 273 -5.42 4.25 27.80
C PHE A 273 -5.66 3.46 29.10
N PRO A 274 -4.66 2.72 29.59
CA PRO A 274 -4.81 1.99 30.83
C PRO A 274 -5.00 2.98 31.99
N VAL A 275 -5.94 2.68 32.88
CA VAL A 275 -6.37 3.59 33.95
C VAL A 275 -5.55 3.30 35.20
N LEU A 276 -4.93 4.32 35.80
CA LEU A 276 -4.28 4.17 37.11
C LEU A 276 -5.34 3.86 38.18
N VAL A 277 -5.27 2.67 38.76
CA VAL A 277 -6.22 2.18 39.77
C VAL A 277 -5.72 2.42 41.18
N SER A 278 -4.43 2.18 41.42
CA SER A 278 -3.81 2.36 42.73
C SER A 278 -2.33 2.69 42.63
N THR A 279 -1.78 3.24 43.71
CA THR A 279 -0.35 3.58 43.82
C THR A 279 0.12 3.21 45.23
N TYR A 280 1.26 2.54 45.30
CA TYR A 280 1.89 2.02 46.50
C TYR A 280 3.37 2.41 46.51
N GLY A 281 3.66 3.67 46.83
CA GLY A 281 4.99 4.24 46.67
C GLY A 281 5.46 4.14 45.21
N GLY A 282 6.64 3.56 44.99
CA GLY A 282 7.20 3.31 43.65
C GLY A 282 6.46 2.27 42.77
N ILE A 283 5.30 1.76 43.17
CA ILE A 283 4.51 0.79 42.38
C ILE A 283 3.17 1.40 41.99
N GLN A 284 2.87 1.41 40.69
CA GLN A 284 1.61 1.87 40.13
C GLN A 284 0.86 0.71 39.49
N ILE A 285 -0.44 0.57 39.78
CA ILE A 285 -1.29 -0.46 39.19
C ILE A 285 -2.20 0.17 38.15
N PHE A 286 -2.09 -0.29 36.91
CA PHE A 286 -2.93 0.15 35.81
C PHE A 286 -3.90 -0.95 35.39
N GLU A 287 -5.16 -0.62 35.13
CA GLU A 287 -6.16 -1.53 34.55
C GLU A 287 -6.30 -1.24 33.06
N ASN A 288 -6.09 -2.27 32.26
CA ASN A 288 -6.27 -2.28 30.81
C ASN A 288 -7.76 -2.40 30.45
N GLU A 289 -8.10 -2.14 29.19
CA GLU A 289 -9.48 -2.20 28.69
C GLU A 289 -10.12 -3.58 28.85
N ASP A 290 -9.32 -4.65 28.67
CA ASP A 290 -9.70 -6.05 28.82
C ASP A 290 -9.78 -6.51 30.29
N LYS A 291 -9.67 -5.59 31.25
CA LYS A 291 -9.67 -5.83 32.71
C LYS A 291 -8.42 -6.50 33.25
N THR A 292 -7.41 -6.75 32.42
CA THR A 292 -6.10 -7.15 32.93
C THR A 292 -5.43 -6.00 33.65
N LYS A 293 -4.56 -6.30 34.62
CA LYS A 293 -3.84 -5.31 35.42
C LYS A 293 -2.34 -5.40 35.22
N THR A 294 -1.69 -4.25 35.12
CA THR A 294 -0.23 -4.14 35.00
C THR A 294 0.32 -3.42 36.23
N ALA A 295 1.25 -4.05 36.95
CA ALA A 295 2.07 -3.36 37.95
C ALA A 295 3.30 -2.75 37.26
N VAL A 296 3.40 -1.44 37.28
CA VAL A 296 4.62 -0.71 36.88
C VAL A 296 5.40 -0.40 38.15
N ILE A 297 6.59 -0.99 38.27
CA ILE A 297 7.47 -0.89 39.42
C ILE A 297 8.65 0.00 39.05
N ASP A 298 8.75 1.18 39.64
CA ASP A 298 9.96 2.01 39.59
C ASP A 298 11.00 1.49 40.58
N GLY A 299 11.97 0.73 40.09
CA GLY A 299 13.07 0.18 40.90
C GLY A 299 14.12 1.22 41.30
N THR A 300 13.98 2.47 40.86
CA THR A 300 14.82 3.61 41.25
C THR A 300 14.16 4.52 42.28
N SER A 301 12.85 4.39 42.49
CA SER A 301 12.10 5.17 43.47
C SER A 301 12.68 5.03 44.88
N GLU A 302 12.61 6.12 45.63
CA GLU A 302 12.97 6.20 47.05
C GLU A 302 11.75 6.13 47.97
N GLU A 303 10.53 6.07 47.43
CA GLU A 303 9.29 6.04 48.19
C GLU A 303 9.05 4.69 48.85
N THR A 304 8.59 4.70 50.11
CA THR A 304 8.23 3.49 50.83
C THR A 304 7.06 2.77 50.16
N VAL A 305 7.26 1.49 49.83
CA VAL A 305 6.27 0.60 49.23
C VAL A 305 5.56 -0.19 50.34
N ILE A 306 4.24 0.01 50.48
CA ILE A 306 3.40 -0.74 51.42
C ILE A 306 2.21 -1.27 50.64
N ILE A 307 2.10 -2.59 50.52
CA ILE A 307 0.98 -3.28 49.88
C ILE A 307 0.40 -4.26 50.91
N PRO A 308 -0.63 -3.86 51.66
CA PRO A 308 -1.29 -4.74 52.62
C PRO A 308 -1.92 -5.93 51.90
N THR A 309 -1.82 -7.13 52.48
CA THR A 309 -2.47 -8.35 51.95
C THR A 309 -3.99 -8.17 51.84
N ALA A 310 -4.57 -7.35 52.72
CA ALA A 310 -5.99 -7.01 52.72
C ALA A 310 -6.46 -6.30 51.44
N ASP A 311 -5.56 -5.63 50.73
CA ASP A 311 -5.88 -4.94 49.48
C ASP A 311 -6.09 -5.92 48.31
N ASN A 312 -5.68 -7.18 48.46
CA ASN A 312 -5.85 -8.25 47.46
C ASN A 312 -5.42 -7.85 46.04
N VAL A 313 -4.25 -7.19 45.93
CA VAL A 313 -3.71 -6.71 44.65
C VAL A 313 -3.22 -7.90 43.82
N SER A 314 -3.93 -8.21 42.75
CA SER A 314 -3.54 -9.20 41.73
C SER A 314 -3.29 -8.50 40.40
N VAL A 315 -2.21 -8.86 39.71
CA VAL A 315 -1.82 -8.30 38.41
C VAL A 315 -1.41 -9.38 37.42
N ASP A 316 -1.68 -9.13 36.14
CA ASP A 316 -1.43 -10.03 35.02
C ASP A 316 -0.10 -9.73 34.32
N GLN A 317 0.43 -8.52 34.50
CA GLN A 317 1.69 -8.07 33.94
C GLN A 317 2.50 -7.30 34.98
N VAL A 318 3.82 -7.41 34.92
CA VAL A 318 4.76 -6.63 35.74
C VAL A 318 5.79 -5.99 34.83
N VAL A 319 5.90 -4.68 34.91
CA VAL A 319 6.96 -3.91 34.26
C VAL A 319 7.88 -3.39 35.36
N PHE A 320 9.13 -3.86 35.38
CA PHE A 320 10.13 -3.40 36.33
C PHE A 320 11.08 -2.42 35.66
N ASN A 321 11.21 -1.21 36.19
CA ASN A 321 12.02 -0.14 35.62
C ASN A 321 13.25 0.09 36.49
N ARG A 322 14.35 -0.58 36.14
CA ARG A 322 15.66 -0.34 36.74
C ARG A 322 16.77 -0.82 35.82
N ASP A 323 17.64 0.08 35.43
CA ASP A 323 18.79 -0.30 34.61
C ASP A 323 19.87 -1.02 35.44
N PHE A 324 20.30 -2.17 34.91
CA PHE A 324 21.44 -2.94 35.36
C PHE A 324 22.56 -2.86 34.32
N SER A 325 23.78 -3.10 34.80
CA SER A 325 24.97 -3.16 33.95
C SER A 325 25.32 -4.63 33.73
N GLY A 326 25.57 -5.04 32.49
CA GLY A 326 25.78 -6.45 32.17
C GLY A 326 26.95 -7.09 32.94
N GLY A 327 26.72 -8.28 33.49
CA GLY A 327 27.66 -9.01 34.36
C GLY A 327 27.88 -8.41 35.76
N VAL A 328 27.29 -7.24 36.03
CA VAL A 328 27.39 -6.54 37.31
C VAL A 328 26.37 -7.13 38.29
N LYS A 329 26.84 -7.43 39.50
CA LYS A 329 26.00 -8.02 40.55
C LYS A 329 25.23 -6.93 41.28
N SER A 330 23.98 -7.23 41.62
CA SER A 330 23.08 -6.36 42.36
C SER A 330 22.21 -7.18 43.31
N THR A 331 21.50 -6.54 44.22
CA THR A 331 20.41 -7.15 44.98
C THR A 331 19.05 -6.70 44.46
N VAL A 332 18.06 -7.58 44.59
CA VAL A 332 16.64 -7.31 44.31
C VAL A 332 15.75 -8.02 45.32
N MET A 333 14.55 -7.50 45.52
CA MET A 333 13.46 -8.15 46.24
C MET A 333 12.14 -7.70 45.62
N PHE A 334 11.19 -8.63 45.46
CA PHE A 334 9.92 -8.37 44.81
C PHE A 334 8.73 -8.69 45.72
N PRO A 335 7.62 -7.93 45.66
CA PRO A 335 6.45 -8.14 46.52
C PRO A 335 5.53 -9.25 46.03
N PHE A 336 6.00 -10.14 45.17
CA PHE A 336 5.22 -11.21 44.56
C PHE A 336 6.08 -12.45 44.33
N THR A 337 5.41 -13.60 44.18
CA THR A 337 6.06 -14.86 43.82
C THR A 337 5.95 -15.08 42.31
N VAL A 338 7.03 -15.48 41.64
CA VAL A 338 7.04 -15.76 40.20
C VAL A 338 7.94 -16.95 39.85
N SER A 339 7.54 -17.73 38.85
CA SER A 339 8.35 -18.81 38.29
C SER A 339 9.56 -18.25 37.57
N LEU A 340 10.75 -18.83 37.77
CA LEU A 340 11.95 -18.45 37.02
C LEU A 340 11.82 -18.70 35.51
N ASN A 341 10.87 -19.53 35.06
CA ASN A 341 10.60 -19.70 33.63
C ASN A 341 9.93 -18.46 33.01
N ASP A 342 9.30 -17.62 33.83
CA ASP A 342 8.62 -16.38 33.43
C ASP A 342 9.53 -15.15 33.63
N VAL A 343 10.80 -15.35 34.00
CA VAL A 343 11.76 -14.26 34.27
C VAL A 343 12.96 -14.36 33.35
N SER A 344 13.37 -13.23 32.78
CA SER A 344 14.59 -13.14 31.98
C SER A 344 15.42 -11.88 32.31
N GLY A 345 16.59 -11.75 31.70
CA GLY A 345 17.50 -10.61 31.87
C GLY A 345 18.72 -10.88 32.76
N GLY A 346 18.78 -12.04 33.43
CA GLY A 346 19.96 -12.46 34.18
C GLY A 346 19.74 -13.66 35.09
N GLU A 347 20.75 -13.97 35.89
CA GLU A 347 20.76 -15.08 36.84
C GLU A 347 20.41 -14.61 38.26
N PHE A 348 19.62 -15.40 38.99
CA PHE A 348 19.21 -15.14 40.37
C PHE A 348 19.80 -16.17 41.33
N TRP A 349 20.23 -15.70 42.50
CA TRP A 349 20.87 -16.53 43.51
C TRP A 349 20.35 -16.18 44.91
N GLU A 350 20.12 -17.21 45.73
CA GLU A 350 19.72 -17.08 47.12
C GLU A 350 20.92 -17.13 48.05
N PHE A 351 20.85 -16.36 49.13
CA PHE A 351 21.75 -16.52 50.26
C PHE A 351 21.48 -17.86 50.96
N MET A 352 22.50 -18.70 51.07
CA MET A 352 22.40 -19.98 51.77
C MET A 352 23.00 -19.90 53.17
N ALA A 353 24.26 -19.48 53.27
CA ALA A 353 24.99 -19.51 54.53
C ALA A 353 26.20 -18.60 54.55
N MET A 354 26.51 -18.09 55.74
CA MET A 354 27.85 -17.65 56.14
C MET A 354 28.43 -18.65 57.11
N GLU A 355 29.59 -19.20 56.77
CA GLU A 355 30.32 -20.20 57.56
C GLU A 355 31.76 -19.76 57.80
N TYR A 356 32.32 -20.15 58.94
CA TYR A 356 33.72 -19.92 59.28
C TYR A 356 34.39 -21.25 59.62
N SER A 357 35.55 -21.48 59.03
CA SER A 357 36.47 -22.56 59.40
C SER A 357 37.84 -21.99 59.72
N SER A 358 38.52 -22.57 60.71
CA SER A 358 39.92 -22.23 61.02
C SER A 358 40.88 -22.53 59.87
N GLU A 359 40.50 -23.41 58.93
CA GLU A 359 41.35 -23.82 57.80
C GLU A 359 41.13 -22.97 56.54
N THR A 360 39.88 -22.59 56.26
CA THR A 360 39.51 -21.92 55.00
C THR A 360 39.03 -20.49 55.19
N GLY A 361 38.91 -20.01 56.43
CA GLY A 361 38.37 -18.69 56.74
C GLY A 361 36.85 -18.61 56.56
N TRP A 362 36.36 -17.40 56.26
CA TRP A 362 34.94 -17.14 56.01
C TRP A 362 34.53 -17.57 54.60
N LEU A 363 33.36 -18.20 54.51
CA LEU A 363 32.78 -18.74 53.30
C LEU A 363 31.33 -18.25 53.14
N PHE A 364 31.07 -17.55 52.05
CA PHE A 364 29.74 -17.08 51.63
C PHE A 364 29.15 -18.05 50.61
N ARG A 365 28.07 -18.74 51.00
CA ARG A 365 27.39 -19.70 50.14
C ARG A 365 26.12 -19.12 49.56
N ILE A 366 25.97 -19.32 48.26
CA ILE A 366 24.74 -19.06 47.51
C ILE A 366 24.23 -20.33 46.88
N LYS A 367 22.94 -20.39 46.62
CA LYS A 367 22.29 -21.49 45.92
C LYS A 367 21.31 -20.97 44.88
N GLU A 368 20.92 -21.83 43.95
CA GLU A 368 19.79 -21.55 43.06
C GLU A 368 18.51 -21.37 43.88
N PRO A 369 17.55 -20.52 43.43
CA PRO A 369 16.28 -20.38 44.10
C PRO A 369 15.52 -21.70 44.26
N ASP A 370 14.91 -21.87 45.43
CA ASP A 370 14.11 -23.06 45.73
C ASP A 370 12.86 -23.11 44.84
N ASP A 371 12.35 -24.31 44.56
CA ASP A 371 11.13 -24.56 43.77
C ASP A 371 11.11 -23.96 42.35
N ASN A 372 12.25 -23.49 41.82
CA ASN A 372 12.31 -22.76 40.56
C ASN A 372 11.49 -21.46 40.56
N GLU A 373 11.39 -20.80 41.72
CA GLU A 373 10.60 -19.59 41.90
C GLU A 373 11.38 -18.50 42.64
N LEU A 374 11.13 -17.24 42.28
CA LEU A 374 11.42 -16.11 43.15
C LEU A 374 10.22 -15.92 44.07
N LYS A 375 10.34 -16.32 45.33
CA LYS A 375 9.33 -16.11 46.37
C LYS A 375 9.20 -14.63 46.77
N ALA A 376 7.97 -14.20 47.03
CA ALA A 376 7.65 -12.86 47.52
C ALA A 376 8.45 -12.48 48.78
N ASN A 377 8.85 -11.21 48.86
CA ASN A 377 9.52 -10.59 50.01
C ASN A 377 10.82 -11.29 50.46
N LYS A 378 11.40 -12.10 49.58
CA LYS A 378 12.69 -12.76 49.78
C LYS A 378 13.76 -12.02 48.97
N PRO A 379 14.90 -11.68 49.57
CA PRO A 379 15.97 -10.99 48.85
C PRO A 379 16.82 -11.97 48.03
N TYR A 380 17.21 -11.54 46.83
CA TYR A 380 18.05 -12.28 45.89
C TYR A 380 19.26 -11.45 45.45
N ILE A 381 20.33 -12.16 45.09
CA ILE A 381 21.42 -11.61 44.30
C ILE A 381 21.06 -11.80 42.83
N PHE A 382 21.13 -10.73 42.05
CA PHE A 382 20.87 -10.71 40.62
C PHE A 382 22.16 -10.39 39.87
N ILE A 383 22.44 -11.15 38.81
CA ILE A 383 23.55 -10.93 37.90
C ILE A 383 22.97 -10.73 36.51
N ALA A 384 22.98 -9.49 36.02
CA ALA A 384 22.45 -9.17 34.70
C ALA A 384 23.25 -9.87 33.60
N ASP A 385 22.56 -10.31 32.55
CA ASP A 385 23.23 -10.80 31.34
C ASP A 385 24.06 -9.69 30.69
N GLN A 386 25.07 -10.06 29.88
CA GLN A 386 25.99 -9.09 29.29
C GLN A 386 25.29 -8.04 28.42
N GLU A 387 24.23 -8.43 27.73
CA GLU A 387 23.48 -7.57 26.79
C GLU A 387 22.19 -7.00 27.41
N SER A 388 21.73 -7.55 28.54
CA SER A 388 20.49 -7.16 29.18
C SER A 388 20.68 -5.95 30.08
N LYS A 389 19.77 -4.97 29.94
CA LYS A 389 19.73 -3.78 30.79
C LYS A 389 18.68 -3.86 31.91
N ASN A 390 17.76 -4.82 31.88
CA ASN A 390 16.65 -4.87 32.84
C ASN A 390 16.21 -6.32 33.13
N ILE A 391 15.37 -6.51 34.14
CA ILE A 391 14.68 -7.76 34.44
C ILE A 391 13.32 -7.72 33.75
N GLU A 392 13.01 -8.76 32.98
CA GLU A 392 11.74 -8.87 32.27
C GLU A 392 10.87 -9.98 32.89
N PHE A 393 9.60 -9.67 33.11
CA PHE A 393 8.60 -10.59 33.65
C PHE A 393 7.56 -10.91 32.57
N ASN A 394 7.62 -12.13 32.03
CA ASN A 394 6.68 -12.66 31.03
C ASN A 394 5.75 -13.65 31.74
N LEU A 395 4.82 -13.11 32.52
CA LEU A 395 3.98 -13.90 33.42
C LEU A 395 3.08 -14.87 32.65
N SER A 396 3.15 -16.16 32.98
CA SER A 396 2.23 -17.17 32.47
C SER A 396 0.88 -17.15 33.19
N ASN A 397 0.84 -16.63 34.43
CA ASN A 397 -0.35 -16.50 35.27
C ASN A 397 -0.26 -15.21 36.10
N SER A 398 -1.40 -14.68 36.53
CA SER A 398 -1.44 -13.50 37.41
C SER A 398 -0.72 -13.75 38.74
N VAL A 399 -0.10 -12.71 39.29
CA VAL A 399 0.62 -12.74 40.57
C VAL A 399 -0.02 -11.81 41.60
N SER A 400 0.00 -12.22 42.87
CA SER A 400 -0.49 -11.40 43.98
C SER A 400 0.66 -10.61 44.61
N LEU A 401 0.43 -9.31 44.82
CA LEU A 401 1.39 -8.40 45.46
C LEU A 401 1.07 -8.23 46.95
N SER A 402 2.09 -8.33 47.80
CA SER A 402 2.00 -8.05 49.25
C SER A 402 3.38 -7.78 49.84
N THR A 403 3.46 -6.84 50.78
CA THR A 403 4.67 -6.52 51.55
C THR A 403 4.60 -6.94 53.02
N ASP A 404 3.53 -7.61 53.48
CA ASP A 404 3.26 -7.83 54.91
C ASP A 404 4.22 -8.83 55.58
N ILE A 405 4.58 -9.89 54.85
CA ILE A 405 5.37 -11.00 55.40
C ILE A 405 6.76 -10.98 54.76
N MET A 406 7.70 -10.32 55.43
CA MET A 406 9.11 -10.32 55.06
C MET A 406 9.71 -11.72 55.21
N ASN A 407 10.52 -12.14 54.24
CA ASN A 407 11.13 -13.47 54.21
C ASN A 407 12.67 -13.39 54.08
N PRO A 408 13.38 -12.84 55.09
CA PRO A 408 14.84 -12.75 55.03
C PRO A 408 15.48 -14.14 55.12
N SER A 409 16.60 -14.31 54.43
CA SER A 409 17.38 -15.55 54.52
C SER A 409 18.37 -15.45 55.68
N VAL A 410 18.30 -16.37 56.65
CA VAL A 410 19.07 -16.29 57.91
C VAL A 410 19.89 -17.54 58.16
N HIS A 411 21.17 -17.37 58.50
CA HIS A 411 22.08 -18.45 58.88
C HIS A 411 23.12 -17.99 59.90
N ASN A 412 23.20 -18.63 61.07
CA ASN A 412 24.22 -18.39 62.11
C ASN A 412 24.50 -16.90 62.42
N GLY A 413 23.45 -16.13 62.70
CA GLY A 413 23.59 -14.70 63.01
C GLY A 413 23.68 -13.78 61.79
N TRP A 414 23.86 -14.32 60.58
CA TRP A 414 23.81 -13.54 59.35
C TRP A 414 22.40 -13.55 58.76
N ALA A 415 21.90 -12.37 58.40
CA ALA A 415 20.63 -12.19 57.72
C ALA A 415 20.84 -11.44 56.41
N PHE A 416 20.38 -12.01 55.31
CA PHE A 416 20.19 -11.29 54.06
C PHE A 416 18.77 -10.72 54.08
N LYS A 417 18.67 -9.39 54.23
CA LYS A 417 17.45 -8.63 54.44
C LYS A 417 17.14 -7.79 53.21
N GLY A 418 15.91 -7.86 52.72
CA GLY A 418 15.40 -6.88 51.75
C GLY A 418 14.67 -5.74 52.44
N VAL A 419 14.46 -4.64 51.72
CA VAL A 419 13.75 -3.44 52.22
C VAL A 419 12.71 -2.96 51.21
N TYR A 420 11.58 -2.46 51.70
CA TYR A 420 10.58 -1.74 50.91
C TYR A 420 10.53 -0.23 51.22
N GLU A 421 11.36 0.24 52.14
CA GLU A 421 11.57 1.65 52.43
C GLU A 421 13.02 2.04 52.12
N LYS A 422 13.26 3.34 51.92
CA LYS A 422 14.64 3.84 51.82
C LYS A 422 15.31 3.72 53.18
N VAL A 423 16.40 2.96 53.24
CA VAL A 423 17.23 2.83 54.44
C VAL A 423 18.50 3.64 54.29
N SER A 424 18.69 4.60 55.19
CA SER A 424 19.91 5.40 55.29
C SER A 424 20.82 4.83 56.36
N PHE A 425 21.96 4.28 55.96
CA PHE A 425 23.00 3.80 56.86
C PHE A 425 24.04 4.89 57.11
N ASN A 426 24.29 5.22 58.38
CA ASN A 426 25.28 6.18 58.86
C ASN A 426 25.71 5.80 60.29
N GLU A 427 26.54 6.62 60.96
CA GLU A 427 27.05 6.31 62.30
C GLU A 427 25.98 6.04 63.37
N ASP A 428 24.77 6.57 63.19
CA ASP A 428 23.65 6.42 64.11
C ASP A 428 22.81 5.15 63.83
N HIS A 429 22.92 4.56 62.63
CA HIS A 429 22.17 3.36 62.29
C HIS A 429 22.77 2.13 63.00
N PRO A 430 21.97 1.32 63.75
CA PRO A 430 22.49 0.24 64.59
C PRO A 430 23.26 -0.84 63.80
N GLU A 431 22.88 -1.04 62.54
CA GLU A 431 23.49 -2.02 61.65
C GLU A 431 24.68 -1.47 60.83
N TRP A 432 24.98 -0.17 60.92
CA TRP A 432 26.00 0.49 60.08
C TRP A 432 27.35 -0.23 60.05
N LYS A 433 27.80 -0.69 61.22
CA LYS A 433 29.09 -1.37 61.37
C LYS A 433 29.06 -2.80 60.83
N TYR A 434 27.89 -3.43 60.71
CA TYR A 434 27.74 -4.87 60.49
C TYR A 434 27.00 -5.22 59.20
N ALA A 435 26.57 -4.22 58.45
CA ALA A 435 25.88 -4.38 57.17
C ALA A 435 26.86 -4.33 55.98
N TYR A 436 26.49 -5.05 54.93
CA TYR A 436 27.22 -5.22 53.68
C TYR A 436 26.23 -5.20 52.51
N GLY A 437 26.60 -4.63 51.37
CA GLY A 437 25.71 -4.53 50.22
C GLY A 437 26.46 -4.27 48.92
N TYR A 438 25.78 -4.41 47.78
CA TYR A 438 26.37 -4.15 46.47
C TYR A 438 26.30 -2.66 46.11
N SER A 439 27.43 -2.06 45.72
CA SER A 439 27.50 -0.65 45.33
C SER A 439 26.74 -0.37 44.04
N GLY A 440 25.79 0.57 44.07
CA GLY A 440 25.11 1.07 42.87
C GLY A 440 25.93 2.08 42.06
N GLU A 441 27.00 2.62 42.65
CA GLU A 441 27.81 3.73 42.11
C GLU A 441 29.30 3.40 42.10
N GLN A 442 30.07 4.16 41.30
CA GLN A 442 31.52 4.11 41.30
C GLN A 442 32.09 5.29 42.10
N LYS A 443 33.03 5.03 43.01
CA LYS A 443 33.81 6.05 43.77
C LYS A 443 35.29 5.70 43.80
N ARG A 444 36.14 6.61 44.30
CA ARG A 444 37.63 6.58 44.21
C ARG A 444 38.29 5.20 44.44
N ASN A 445 37.72 4.33 45.27
CA ASN A 445 38.20 2.96 45.56
C ASN A 445 37.10 1.88 45.54
N VAL A 446 35.92 2.16 44.98
CA VAL A 446 34.79 1.21 44.92
C VAL A 446 34.24 1.19 43.50
N THR A 447 34.24 0.01 42.89
CA THR A 447 33.69 -0.22 41.55
C THR A 447 32.18 -0.44 41.64
N LYS A 448 31.40 -0.06 40.63
CA LYS A 448 29.97 -0.38 40.58
C LYS A 448 29.74 -1.90 40.61
N GLY A 449 28.74 -2.36 41.37
CA GLY A 449 28.39 -3.77 41.59
C GLY A 449 29.27 -4.52 42.56
N SER A 450 30.02 -3.78 43.36
CA SER A 450 30.94 -4.31 44.35
C SER A 450 30.23 -4.59 45.68
N PHE A 451 30.35 -5.80 46.23
CA PHE A 451 29.86 -6.11 47.58
C PHE A 451 30.77 -5.58 48.71
N ILE A 452 30.42 -4.43 49.27
CA ILE A 452 31.24 -3.74 50.26
C ILE A 452 30.61 -3.78 51.66
N ARG A 453 31.45 -3.71 52.70
CA ARG A 453 31.00 -3.29 54.03
C ARG A 453 30.47 -1.86 53.94
N LEU A 454 29.27 -1.62 54.47
CA LEU A 454 28.64 -0.30 54.39
C LEU A 454 29.50 0.75 55.10
N LYS A 455 29.98 0.44 56.32
CA LYS A 455 31.08 1.17 56.94
C LYS A 455 32.44 0.76 56.34
N SER A 456 32.78 1.29 55.17
CA SER A 456 34.10 1.18 54.53
C SER A 456 34.79 2.56 54.48
N THR A 457 36.10 2.58 54.21
CA THR A 457 36.87 3.82 54.19
C THR A 457 36.37 4.76 53.08
N GLY A 458 35.74 5.89 53.46
CA GLY A 458 35.38 6.98 52.54
C GLY A 458 33.89 7.24 52.33
N PHE A 459 32.98 6.51 53.00
CA PHE A 459 31.55 6.80 52.98
C PHE A 459 31.07 7.27 54.36
N GLU A 460 30.49 8.47 54.43
CA GLU A 460 29.84 9.00 55.65
C GLU A 460 28.39 8.50 55.79
N LYS A 461 27.75 8.20 54.66
CA LYS A 461 26.39 7.71 54.56
C LYS A 461 26.23 6.83 53.31
N ILE A 462 25.40 5.80 53.41
CA ILE A 462 24.94 4.99 52.27
C ILE A 462 23.42 4.89 52.30
N ASP A 463 22.80 5.20 51.17
CA ASP A 463 21.36 5.08 50.97
C ASP A 463 21.03 3.81 50.18
N LEU A 464 20.11 3.01 50.71
CA LEU A 464 19.58 1.82 50.06
C LEU A 464 18.10 2.07 49.75
N ALA A 465 17.80 2.31 48.48
CA ALA A 465 16.42 2.47 48.03
C ALA A 465 15.61 1.15 48.13
N PRO A 466 14.27 1.22 48.18
CA PRO A 466 13.36 0.08 48.19
C PRO A 466 13.67 -1.00 47.15
N MET A 467 13.15 -2.22 47.40
CA MET A 467 13.29 -3.42 46.55
C MET A 467 14.75 -3.86 46.35
N ARG A 468 15.62 -3.47 47.27
CA ARG A 468 17.03 -3.90 47.36
C ARG A 468 17.25 -4.68 48.64
N ALA A 469 18.43 -5.25 48.78
CA ALA A 469 18.81 -6.05 49.93
C ALA A 469 20.24 -5.79 50.39
N TYR A 470 20.50 -6.16 51.63
CA TYR A 470 21.81 -6.09 52.25
C TYR A 470 21.99 -7.30 53.18
N LEU A 471 23.25 -7.70 53.38
CA LEU A 471 23.62 -8.71 54.35
C LEU A 471 24.01 -8.02 55.64
N VAL A 472 23.54 -8.51 56.78
CA VAL A 472 23.90 -7.96 58.09
C VAL A 472 24.18 -9.08 59.08
N TYR A 473 25.17 -8.85 59.94
CA TYR A 473 25.35 -9.69 61.12
C TYR A 473 24.54 -9.14 62.29
N ASP A 474 23.62 -9.95 62.79
CA ASP A 474 22.82 -9.72 63.98
C ASP A 474 23.06 -10.85 64.98
N LYS A 475 23.74 -10.50 66.08
CA LYS A 475 24.09 -11.44 67.15
C LYS A 475 22.85 -12.10 67.78
N SER A 476 21.68 -11.45 67.74
CA SER A 476 20.45 -12.03 68.28
C SER A 476 19.96 -13.25 67.48
N LEU A 477 20.36 -13.34 66.21
CA LEU A 477 20.00 -14.43 65.30
C LEU A 477 21.01 -15.61 65.35
N ALA A 478 22.04 -15.52 66.19
CA ALA A 478 23.06 -16.56 66.31
C ALA A 478 22.58 -17.71 67.22
N LYS A 479 22.56 -18.95 66.71
CA LYS A 479 22.27 -20.15 67.50
C LYS A 479 23.49 -20.51 68.38
N SER A 480 23.53 -20.01 69.63
CA SER A 480 24.35 -20.48 70.77
C SER A 480 25.88 -20.72 70.55
N ALA A 481 26.70 -19.83 71.12
CA ALA A 481 28.02 -19.99 71.76
C ALA A 481 29.09 -21.01 71.23
N ARG A 482 29.08 -21.43 69.97
CA ARG A 482 30.13 -22.31 69.39
C ARG A 482 30.90 -21.72 68.22
N ILE A 483 30.68 -20.46 67.86
CA ILE A 483 31.70 -19.75 67.08
C ILE A 483 32.76 -19.35 68.11
N SER A 484 33.85 -20.14 68.16
CA SER A 484 34.97 -19.93 69.07
C SER A 484 35.32 -18.44 69.20
N ASP A 485 35.61 -17.98 70.42
CA ASP A 485 35.98 -16.60 70.76
C ASP A 485 37.14 -15.99 69.92
N ASN A 486 37.76 -16.77 69.01
CA ASN A 486 38.79 -16.36 68.08
C ASN A 486 38.31 -15.89 66.69
N ALA A 487 37.04 -16.08 66.31
CA ALA A 487 36.53 -15.45 65.09
C ALA A 487 36.18 -14.00 65.41
N ASN A 488 36.84 -13.04 64.78
CA ASN A 488 36.49 -11.63 64.93
C ASN A 488 35.17 -11.34 64.18
N ILE A 489 34.04 -11.82 64.70
CA ILE A 489 32.73 -11.80 64.02
C ILE A 489 32.21 -10.36 63.80
N GLY A 490 32.80 -9.36 64.45
CA GLY A 490 32.43 -7.96 64.30
C GLY A 490 32.70 -7.37 62.90
N SER A 491 33.49 -8.05 62.06
CA SER A 491 33.70 -7.68 60.66
C SER A 491 34.21 -8.83 59.82
N LEU A 492 33.74 -8.93 58.58
CA LEU A 492 34.31 -9.85 57.61
C LEU A 492 35.73 -9.42 57.24
N PRO A 493 36.63 -10.39 56.97
CA PRO A 493 37.97 -10.09 56.46
C PRO A 493 37.87 -9.50 55.05
N GLU A 494 38.95 -8.85 54.60
CA GLU A 494 39.01 -8.22 53.28
C GLU A 494 38.69 -9.20 52.15
N PHE A 495 39.06 -10.48 52.26
CA PHE A 495 38.73 -11.50 51.27
C PHE A 495 37.96 -12.65 51.91
N ILE A 496 36.83 -13.03 51.30
CA ILE A 496 36.04 -14.20 51.68
C ILE A 496 35.87 -15.13 50.48
N ASP A 497 35.84 -16.43 50.75
CA ASP A 497 35.54 -17.41 49.72
C ASP A 497 34.04 -17.36 49.39
N VAL A 498 33.71 -17.53 48.11
CA VAL A 498 32.34 -17.67 47.63
C VAL A 498 32.15 -19.06 47.03
N GLU A 499 31.04 -19.71 47.36
CA GLU A 499 30.65 -21.00 46.79
C GLU A 499 29.21 -20.98 46.29
N ILE A 500 29.01 -21.48 45.07
CA ILE A 500 27.70 -21.84 44.53
C ILE A 500 27.43 -23.29 44.90
N VAL A 501 26.34 -23.52 45.63
CA VAL A 501 25.88 -24.84 46.03
C VAL A 501 24.75 -25.27 45.11
N GLY A 502 24.97 -26.36 44.37
CA GLY A 502 23.96 -26.93 43.49
C GLY A 502 22.91 -27.75 44.26
N LYS A 503 21.85 -28.17 43.58
CA LYS A 503 20.68 -28.89 44.16
C LYS A 503 21.00 -30.14 45.00
N LYS A 504 22.18 -30.74 44.83
CA LYS A 504 22.64 -31.91 45.62
C LYS A 504 23.46 -31.53 46.86
N GLY A 505 23.53 -30.25 47.22
CA GLY A 505 24.37 -29.74 48.30
C GLY A 505 25.87 -29.72 47.98
N LEU A 506 26.24 -29.91 46.70
CA LEU A 506 27.63 -29.93 46.25
C LEU A 506 28.05 -28.54 45.76
N ALA A 507 29.29 -28.13 46.05
CA ALA A 507 29.87 -26.94 45.45
C ALA A 507 30.05 -27.17 43.94
N ILE A 508 29.46 -26.30 43.12
CA ILE A 508 29.49 -26.37 41.64
C ILE A 508 30.10 -25.11 41.03
N GLY A 509 30.55 -24.18 41.85
CA GLY A 509 31.16 -22.94 41.42
C GLY A 509 31.69 -22.19 42.63
N GLY A 510 32.60 -21.27 42.40
CA GLY A 510 33.15 -20.50 43.49
C GLY A 510 34.19 -19.51 43.05
N GLY A 511 34.60 -18.70 44.01
CA GLY A 511 35.44 -17.55 43.78
C GLY A 511 35.96 -16.95 45.06
N VAL A 512 36.48 -15.74 44.94
CA VAL A 512 36.84 -14.89 46.08
C VAL A 512 36.10 -13.57 45.93
N LEU A 513 35.51 -13.11 47.03
CA LEU A 513 34.93 -11.79 47.16
C LEU A 513 35.86 -10.93 48.01
N ASN A 514 36.28 -9.78 47.49
CA ASN A 514 36.88 -8.74 48.33
C ASN A 514 35.75 -7.96 49.02
N THR A 515 35.62 -7.97 50.35
CA THR A 515 34.53 -7.31 51.10
C THR A 515 34.74 -5.80 51.29
N THR A 516 35.90 -5.27 50.91
CA THR A 516 36.22 -3.84 50.97
C THR A 516 35.97 -3.18 49.63
N THR A 517 36.51 -3.76 48.56
CA THR A 517 36.33 -3.25 47.20
C THR A 517 35.08 -3.78 46.54
N GLY A 518 34.56 -4.92 47.04
CA GLY A 518 33.40 -5.65 46.57
C GLY A 518 33.57 -6.47 45.29
N GLU A 519 34.79 -6.54 44.77
CA GLU A 519 35.12 -7.34 43.60
C GLU A 519 34.89 -8.84 43.85
N LEU A 520 33.97 -9.44 43.09
CA LEU A 520 33.74 -10.89 43.09
C LEU A 520 34.38 -11.52 41.86
N LYS A 521 35.41 -12.34 42.09
CA LYS A 521 36.09 -13.11 41.05
C LYS A 521 35.65 -14.58 41.12
N MET A 522 34.82 -15.00 40.17
CA MET A 522 34.41 -16.41 40.00
C MET A 522 35.31 -17.06 38.95
N ASP A 523 36.26 -17.88 39.39
CA ASP A 523 37.29 -18.49 38.54
C ASP A 523 37.63 -19.94 38.92
N ARG A 524 36.84 -20.55 39.80
CA ARG A 524 37.14 -21.88 40.35
C ARG A 524 36.48 -23.00 39.56
N TRP A 525 37.25 -24.06 39.37
CA TRP A 525 36.80 -25.31 38.77
C TRP A 525 36.49 -26.35 39.84
N TYR A 526 35.47 -27.17 39.61
CA TYR A 526 35.06 -28.24 40.50
C TYR A 526 34.85 -29.53 39.72
N ASP A 527 35.14 -30.68 40.34
CA ASP A 527 34.75 -31.98 39.78
C ASP A 527 33.25 -32.28 40.01
N LEU A 528 32.75 -33.38 39.44
CA LEU A 528 31.34 -33.78 39.59
C LEU A 528 30.95 -34.20 41.02
N ARG A 529 31.91 -34.30 41.95
CA ARG A 529 31.70 -34.56 43.37
C ARG A 529 31.79 -33.28 44.20
N GLY A 530 31.90 -32.12 43.56
CA GLY A 530 31.98 -30.81 44.18
C GLY A 530 33.31 -30.50 44.87
N ARG A 531 34.39 -31.23 44.52
CA ARG A 531 35.73 -30.93 45.03
C ARG A 531 36.37 -29.85 44.17
N LYS A 532 36.86 -28.79 44.82
CA LYS A 532 37.61 -27.70 44.18
C LYS A 532 38.89 -28.25 43.53
N LEU A 533 39.16 -27.79 42.31
CA LEU A 533 40.36 -28.09 41.54
C LEU A 533 41.34 -26.91 41.60
N ASN A 534 42.63 -27.19 41.45
CA ASN A 534 43.70 -26.18 41.51
C ASN A 534 43.79 -25.27 40.26
N GLY A 535 42.89 -25.46 39.29
CA GLY A 535 42.85 -24.71 38.04
C GLY A 535 41.98 -25.39 37.00
N LYS A 536 42.05 -24.91 35.76
CA LYS A 536 41.36 -25.55 34.63
C LYS A 536 41.83 -27.02 34.50
N PRO A 537 40.92 -28.00 34.47
CA PRO A 537 41.28 -29.40 34.28
C PRO A 537 42.05 -29.61 32.97
N THR A 538 43.06 -30.47 33.00
CA THR A 538 43.83 -30.88 31.81
C THR A 538 43.37 -32.21 31.24
N THR A 539 42.63 -33.00 32.02
CA THR A 539 42.07 -34.29 31.60
C THR A 539 40.69 -34.09 30.97
N GLN A 540 40.47 -34.70 29.81
CA GLN A 540 39.18 -34.72 29.13
C GLN A 540 38.07 -35.23 30.06
N GLY A 541 36.95 -34.52 30.12
CA GLY A 541 35.83 -34.88 30.97
C GLY A 541 34.85 -33.73 31.24
N THR A 542 33.83 -34.01 32.03
CA THR A 542 32.83 -33.02 32.43
C THR A 542 33.16 -32.49 33.82
N TYR A 543 33.19 -31.17 33.95
CA TYR A 543 33.49 -30.45 35.18
C TYR A 543 32.47 -29.34 35.41
N TYR A 544 32.54 -28.70 36.56
CA TYR A 544 31.82 -27.46 36.80
C TYR A 544 32.77 -26.27 36.77
N TYR A 545 32.35 -25.18 36.13
CA TYR A 545 33.01 -23.88 36.14
C TYR A 545 31.96 -22.79 36.29
N ASN A 546 32.09 -21.97 37.34
CA ASN A 546 31.15 -20.88 37.66
C ASN A 546 29.67 -21.34 37.66
N GLY A 547 29.38 -22.49 38.27
CA GLY A 547 28.02 -23.04 38.37
C GLY A 547 27.58 -23.85 37.13
N LYS A 548 28.28 -23.76 36.00
CA LYS A 548 27.89 -24.40 34.73
C LYS A 548 28.67 -25.69 34.49
N ARG A 549 28.01 -26.71 33.92
CA ARG A 549 28.69 -27.92 33.43
C ARG A 549 29.45 -27.61 32.16
N ILE A 550 30.75 -27.84 32.17
CA ILE A 550 31.65 -27.63 31.03
C ILE A 550 32.32 -28.96 30.67
N ILE A 551 32.31 -29.28 29.38
CA ILE A 551 33.10 -30.40 28.84
C ILE A 551 34.47 -29.85 28.46
N VAL A 552 35.50 -30.29 29.17
CA VAL A 552 36.90 -30.09 28.78
C VAL A 552 37.23 -31.17 27.77
N ARG A 553 37.58 -30.76 26.55
CA ARG A 553 37.97 -31.66 25.46
C ARG A 553 39.47 -31.87 25.44
#